data_AF-A0AAV8XY06-F1
#
_entry.id   AF-A0AAV8XY06-F1
#
_cell.length_a   1.000
_cell.length_b   1.000
_cell.length_c   1.000
_cell.angle_alpha   90.00
_cell.angle_beta   90.00
_cell.angle_gamma   90.00
#
_symmetry.space_group_name_H-M   'P 1'
#
loop_
_entity.id
_entity.type
_entity.pdbx_description
1 polymer ?
#
loop_
_entity_poly.entity_id
_entity_poly.type
_entity_poly.pdbx_seq_one_letter_code
_entity_poly.pdbx_strand_id
1 'polypeptide(L)'
;MSLFIPPDHVKIRQEPIELKPNEEATLICDSSSSNPPAKLSWWREGIPVQGLVNTSKPGLHGGSVSSIEMKVNVTEQMNGIVYTCQAHNEALQRSVHDAITLQVLCTYLIC
;
A
#
# COMPACT_ATOMS: atom_id res chain seq x y z
N MET A 1 6.49 -24.65 19.33
CA MET A 1 6.61 -24.57 17.85
C MET A 1 5.73 -23.42 17.40
N SER A 2 6.26 -22.36 16.78
CA SER A 2 5.44 -21.29 16.20
C SER A 2 5.26 -21.58 14.70
N LEU A 3 4.03 -21.59 14.21
CA LEU A 3 3.74 -21.81 12.79
C LEU A 3 3.85 -20.48 12.05
N PHE A 4 4.80 -20.36 11.12
CA PHE A 4 4.91 -19.19 10.27
C PHE A 4 3.93 -19.25 9.09
N ILE A 5 3.34 -18.10 8.78
CA ILE A 5 2.28 -17.94 7.78
C ILE A 5 2.68 -16.73 6.93
N PRO A 6 2.94 -16.89 5.62
CA PRO A 6 3.18 -15.75 4.75
C PRO A 6 1.86 -15.02 4.46
N PRO A 7 1.90 -13.71 4.17
CA PRO A 7 0.75 -13.04 3.58
C PRO A 7 0.46 -13.63 2.20
N ASP A 8 -0.81 -13.72 1.86
CA ASP A 8 -1.34 -14.21 0.59
C ASP A 8 -1.56 -13.07 -0.41
N HIS A 9 -1.97 -11.89 0.09
CA HIS A 9 -2.15 -10.70 -0.72
C HIS A 9 -1.97 -9.43 0.11
N VAL A 10 -1.91 -8.29 -0.58
CA VAL A 10 -2.16 -6.97 -0.01
C VAL A 10 -3.37 -6.35 -0.68
N LYS A 11 -4.00 -5.37 -0.04
CA LYS A 11 -5.10 -4.60 -0.63
C LYS A 11 -4.81 -3.11 -0.52
N ILE A 12 -4.75 -2.45 -1.67
CA ILE A 12 -4.54 -1.00 -1.75
C ILE A 12 -5.89 -0.28 -1.86
N ARG A 13 -6.02 0.86 -1.17
CA ARG A 13 -7.14 1.81 -1.28
C ARG A 13 -6.62 3.23 -1.25
N GLN A 14 -7.41 4.17 -1.77
CA GLN A 14 -7.09 5.59 -1.76
C GLN A 14 -8.26 6.41 -1.19
N GLU A 15 -7.93 7.48 -0.48
CA GLU A 15 -8.88 8.43 0.10
C GLU A 15 -8.42 9.86 -0.17
N PRO A 16 -9.21 10.70 -0.89
CA PRO A 16 -10.50 10.39 -1.50
C PRO A 16 -10.40 9.39 -2.68
N ILE A 17 -11.53 8.75 -3.02
CA ILE A 17 -11.62 7.82 -4.15
C ILE A 17 -11.36 8.54 -5.48
N GLU A 18 -11.84 9.77 -5.61
CA GLU A 18 -11.58 10.64 -6.77
C GLU A 18 -10.42 11.57 -6.45
N LEU A 19 -9.32 11.47 -7.19
CA LEU A 19 -8.15 12.32 -7.00
C LEU A 19 -8.27 13.57 -7.85
N LYS A 20 -8.07 14.74 -7.24
CA LYS A 20 -8.04 16.02 -7.94
C LYS A 20 -6.69 16.71 -7.71
N PRO A 21 -6.17 17.44 -8.71
CA PRO A 21 -4.95 18.22 -8.53
C PRO A 21 -5.08 19.21 -7.38
N ASN A 22 -3.96 19.43 -6.66
CA ASN A 22 -3.84 20.34 -5.52
C ASN A 22 -4.63 19.92 -4.27
N GLU A 23 -5.05 18.65 -4.17
CA GLU A 23 -5.59 18.06 -2.96
C GLU A 23 -4.60 17.05 -2.34
N GLU A 24 -4.71 16.81 -1.04
CA GLU A 24 -3.99 15.73 -0.37
C GLU A 24 -4.84 14.45 -0.45
N ALA A 25 -4.21 13.34 -0.84
CA ALA A 25 -4.81 12.02 -0.76
C ALA A 25 -3.96 11.09 0.10
N THR A 26 -4.59 10.07 0.66
CA THR A 26 -3.94 9.02 1.43
C THR A 26 -4.06 7.70 0.69
N LEU A 27 -2.93 7.05 0.43
CA LEU A 27 -2.89 5.66 -0.04
C LEU A 27 -2.72 4.75 1.18
N ILE A 28 -3.61 3.78 1.34
CA ILE A 28 -3.62 2.80 2.41
C ILE A 28 -3.37 1.42 1.82
N CYS A 29 -2.50 0.65 2.45
CA CYS A 29 -2.26 -0.74 2.09
C CYS A 29 -2.36 -1.62 3.32
N ASP A 30 -3.20 -2.66 3.25
CA ASP A 30 -3.28 -3.70 4.28
C ASP A 30 -2.75 -5.02 3.75
N SER A 31 -2.03 -5.78 4.57
CA SER A 31 -1.71 -7.18 4.28
C SER A 31 -2.87 -8.11 4.64
N SER A 32 -2.90 -9.29 4.04
CA SER A 32 -3.59 -10.42 4.67
C SER A 32 -2.89 -10.82 5.98
N SER A 33 -3.50 -11.73 6.75
CA SER A 33 -2.88 -12.23 7.99
C SER A 33 -1.52 -12.87 7.72
N SER A 34 -0.51 -12.52 8.51
CA SER A 34 0.85 -13.05 8.47
C SER A 34 1.37 -13.36 9.87
N ASN A 35 2.21 -14.39 10.00
CA ASN A 35 2.95 -14.68 11.23
C ASN A 35 4.43 -14.98 10.87
N PRO A 36 5.41 -14.20 11.36
CA PRO A 36 5.25 -12.94 12.10
C PRO A 36 4.53 -11.85 11.27
N PRO A 37 4.12 -10.71 11.87
CA PRO A 37 3.51 -9.61 11.14
C PRO A 37 4.35 -9.20 9.92
N ALA A 38 3.71 -8.97 8.78
CA ALA A 38 4.42 -8.63 7.55
C ALA A 38 4.98 -7.19 7.63
N LYS A 39 6.18 -6.98 7.10
CA LYS A 39 6.73 -5.64 6.88
C LYS A 39 6.20 -5.09 5.57
N LEU A 40 5.57 -3.92 5.62
CA LEU A 40 5.00 -3.26 4.46
C LEU A 40 5.94 -2.17 3.92
N SER A 41 5.93 -1.97 2.60
CA SER A 41 6.69 -0.92 1.93
C SER A 41 5.95 -0.39 0.71
N TRP A 42 6.15 0.90 0.43
CA TRP A 42 5.61 1.58 -0.75
C TRP A 42 6.70 1.82 -1.79
N TRP A 43 6.32 1.75 -3.05
CA TRP A 43 7.16 2.01 -4.20
C TRP A 43 6.39 2.84 -5.22
N ARG A 44 7.04 3.86 -5.79
CA ARG A 44 6.52 4.68 -6.89
C ARG A 44 7.37 4.40 -8.12
N GLU A 45 6.79 3.85 -9.18
CA GLU A 45 7.53 3.50 -10.41
C GLU A 45 8.78 2.64 -10.13
N GLY A 46 8.68 1.71 -9.18
CA GLY A 46 9.80 0.84 -8.77
C GLY A 46 10.86 1.52 -7.89
N ILE A 47 10.67 2.77 -7.47
CA ILE A 47 11.55 3.48 -6.52
C ILE A 47 10.91 3.46 -5.13
N PRO A 48 11.63 3.07 -4.06
CA PRO A 48 11.05 2.98 -2.73
C PRO A 48 10.71 4.37 -2.19
N VAL A 49 9.54 4.49 -1.57
CA VAL A 49 9.06 5.73 -0.94
C VAL A 49 8.65 5.47 0.50
N GLN A 50 8.77 6.50 1.34
CA GLN A 50 8.50 6.37 2.76
C GLN A 50 6.99 6.32 3.05
N GLY A 51 6.56 5.34 3.85
CA GLY A 51 5.25 5.35 4.49
C GLY A 51 5.28 6.11 5.82
N LEU A 52 4.13 6.60 6.25
CA LEU A 52 3.96 7.46 7.43
C LEU A 52 3.51 6.68 8.66
N VAL A 53 2.53 5.79 8.49
CA VAL A 53 1.87 5.07 9.60
C VAL A 53 2.02 3.59 9.36
N ASN A 54 2.63 2.88 10.32
CA ASN A 54 2.72 1.42 10.30
C ASN A 54 1.99 0.89 11.54
N THR A 55 0.90 0.14 11.33
CA THR A 55 0.17 -0.52 12.40
C THR A 55 0.03 -2.01 12.14
N SER A 56 -0.28 -2.76 13.19
CA SER A 56 -0.59 -4.17 13.10
C SER A 56 -1.72 -4.51 14.06
N LYS A 57 -2.67 -5.32 13.61
CA LYS A 57 -3.80 -5.79 14.40
C LYS A 57 -3.90 -7.31 14.35
N PRO A 58 -4.50 -7.97 15.36
CA PRO A 58 -4.73 -9.41 15.32
C PRO A 58 -5.46 -9.84 14.03
N GLY A 59 -4.97 -10.91 13.43
CA GLY A 59 -5.48 -11.50 12.20
C GLY A 59 -5.95 -12.95 12.40
N LEU A 60 -6.20 -13.63 11.29
CA LEU A 60 -6.62 -15.04 11.29
C LEU A 60 -5.48 -15.96 11.76
N HIS A 61 -5.87 -17.10 12.32
CA HIS A 61 -4.94 -18.18 12.75
C HIS A 61 -3.84 -17.73 13.71
N GLY A 62 -4.10 -16.71 14.53
CA GLY A 62 -3.11 -16.14 15.45
C GLY A 62 -2.02 -15.31 14.78
N GLY A 63 -2.17 -14.98 13.49
CA GLY A 63 -1.32 -14.03 12.79
C GLY A 63 -1.75 -12.58 13.03
N SER A 64 -1.21 -11.66 12.23
CA SER A 64 -1.55 -10.25 12.27
C SER A 64 -1.71 -9.66 10.88
N VAL A 65 -2.59 -8.68 10.76
CA VAL A 65 -2.77 -7.85 9.58
C VAL A 65 -1.99 -6.56 9.80
N SER A 66 -0.99 -6.31 8.96
CA SER A 66 -0.23 -5.06 8.96
C SER A 66 -0.91 -4.04 8.07
N SER A 67 -0.77 -2.75 8.38
CA SER A 67 -1.25 -1.64 7.57
C SER A 67 -0.18 -0.56 7.42
N ILE A 68 -0.02 -0.02 6.22
CA ILE A 68 0.85 1.13 5.92
C ILE A 68 0.09 2.21 5.17
N GLU A 69 0.27 3.45 5.60
CA GLU A 69 -0.33 4.62 4.95
C GLU A 69 0.75 5.56 4.41
N MET A 70 0.45 6.22 3.29
CA MET A 70 1.26 7.33 2.78
C MET A 70 0.36 8.45 2.30
N LYS A 71 0.78 9.70 2.54
CA LYS A 71 0.11 10.88 2.02
C LYS A 71 0.78 11.32 0.72
N VAL A 72 -0.03 11.73 -0.24
CA VAL A 72 0.41 12.25 -1.53
C VAL A 72 -0.27 13.58 -1.78
N ASN A 73 0.54 14.60 -2.10
CA ASN A 73 0.05 15.85 -2.63
C ASN A 73 -0.21 15.63 -4.12
N VAL A 74 -1.48 15.54 -4.51
CA VAL A 74 -1.88 15.16 -5.87
C VAL A 74 -1.52 16.28 -6.84
N THR A 75 -0.81 15.95 -7.91
CA THR A 75 -0.55 16.84 -9.04
C THR A 75 -1.06 16.22 -10.33
N GLU A 76 -1.27 17.03 -11.36
CA GLU A 76 -1.75 16.57 -12.68
C GLU A 76 -0.82 15.51 -13.28
N GLN A 77 0.50 15.67 -13.09
CA GLN A 77 1.53 14.76 -13.60
C GLN A 77 1.53 13.40 -12.90
N MET A 78 0.72 13.22 -11.85
CA MET A 78 0.56 11.94 -11.18
C MET A 78 -0.45 11.02 -11.88
N ASN A 79 -1.19 11.52 -12.87
CA ASN A 79 -2.09 10.67 -13.64
C ASN A 79 -1.31 9.57 -14.37
N GLY A 80 -1.73 8.32 -14.18
CA GLY A 80 -1.06 7.15 -14.75
C GLY A 80 0.16 6.66 -13.96
N ILE A 81 0.58 7.34 -12.89
CA ILE A 81 1.66 6.86 -12.03
C ILE A 81 1.19 5.62 -11.25
N VAL A 82 2.06 4.62 -11.19
CA VAL A 82 1.86 3.36 -10.49
C VAL A 82 2.52 3.40 -9.12
N TYR A 83 1.71 3.15 -8.09
CA TYR A 83 2.16 2.88 -6.74
C TYR A 83 2.00 1.41 -6.42
N THR A 84 3.08 0.78 -5.94
CA THR A 84 3.09 -0.63 -5.54
C THR A 84 3.26 -0.72 -4.03
N CYS A 85 2.41 -1.52 -3.39
CA CYS A 85 2.61 -1.93 -2.00
C CYS A 85 3.14 -3.35 -1.98
N GLN A 86 4.15 -3.60 -1.15
CA GLN A 86 4.68 -4.94 -0.92
C GLN A 86 4.59 -5.30 0.56
N ALA A 87 4.12 -6.52 0.85
CA ALA A 87 4.21 -7.17 2.15
C ALA A 87 5.29 -8.24 2.14
N HIS A 88 6.21 -8.18 3.11
CA HIS A 88 7.31 -9.12 3.27
C HIS A 88 7.22 -9.86 4.61
N ASN A 89 7.22 -11.20 4.56
CA ASN A 89 7.37 -12.06 5.73
C ASN A 89 8.86 -12.44 5.88
N GLU A 90 9.52 -11.88 6.90
CA GLU A 90 10.95 -12.06 7.12
C GLU A 90 11.35 -13.49 7.49
N ALA A 91 10.51 -14.22 8.22
CA ALA A 91 10.85 -15.56 8.67
C ALA A 91 10.87 -16.57 7.49
N LEU A 92 9.98 -16.37 6.53
CA LEU A 92 9.84 -17.25 5.36
C LEU A 92 10.54 -16.70 4.11
N GLN A 93 11.02 -15.46 4.13
CA GLN A 93 11.60 -14.77 2.98
C GLN A 93 10.66 -14.77 1.76
N ARG A 94 9.37 -14.50 2.02
CA ARG A 94 8.32 -14.45 0.99
C ARG A 94 7.66 -13.09 0.97
N SER A 95 7.37 -12.61 -0.24
CA SER A 95 6.69 -11.34 -0.46
C SER A 95 5.50 -11.50 -1.39
N VAL A 96 4.47 -10.70 -1.14
CA VAL A 96 3.34 -10.47 -2.06
C VAL A 96 3.19 -8.98 -2.28
N HIS A 97 2.65 -8.58 -3.42
CA HIS A 97 2.48 -7.18 -3.77
C HIS A 97 1.21 -6.98 -4.60
N ASP A 98 0.74 -5.75 -4.60
CA ASP A 98 -0.31 -5.25 -5.48
C ASP A 98 0.05 -3.84 -5.92
N ALA A 99 -0.59 -3.35 -6.97
CA ALA A 99 -0.33 -2.03 -7.53
C ALA A 99 -1.62 -1.28 -7.87
N ILE A 100 -1.61 0.02 -7.63
CA ILE A 100 -2.66 0.95 -8.05
C ILE A 100 -2.09 1.96 -9.05
N THR A 101 -2.82 2.21 -10.12
CA THR A 101 -2.53 3.30 -11.06
C THR A 101 -3.39 4.50 -10.68
N LEU A 102 -2.77 5.64 -10.38
CA LEU A 102 -3.52 6.84 -10.00
C LEU A 102 -4.29 7.39 -11.20
N GLN A 103 -5.57 7.66 -11.00
CA GLN A 103 -6.43 8.35 -11.97
C GLN A 103 -6.75 9.73 -11.42
N VAL A 104 -6.09 10.75 -11.95
CA VAL A 104 -6.28 12.15 -11.51
C VAL A 104 -7.30 12.80 -12.44
N LEU A 105 -8.41 13.27 -11.85
CA LEU A 105 -9.48 13.94 -12.58
C LEU A 105 -9.06 15.35 -12.96
N CYS A 106 -8.70 15.53 -14.22
CA CYS A 106 -8.44 16.85 -14.79
C CYS A 106 -9.70 17.37 -15.50
N THR A 107 -10.16 18.57 -15.16
CA THR A 107 -11.24 19.26 -15.89
C THR A 107 -10.63 20.13 -16.99
N TYR A 108 -10.99 19.87 -18.24
CA TYR A 108 -10.58 20.59 -19.46
C TYR A 108 -9.08 20.46 -19.84
N LEU A 109 -8.80 19.46 -20.70
CA LEU A 109 -7.68 19.42 -21.66
C LEU A 109 -6.23 19.51 -21.15
N ILE A 110 -5.93 19.16 -19.90
CA ILE A 110 -4.53 18.95 -19.48
C ILE A 110 -4.43 17.76 -18.51
N CYS A 111 -3.80 16.67 -18.96
CA CYS A 111 -3.13 15.65 -18.14
C CYS A 111 -1.67 15.58 -18.60
#